data_AF-A0A6J4XYR3-F1
#
_entry.id   AF-A0A6J4XYR3-F1
#
_cell.length_a   1.000
_cell.length_b   1.000
_cell.length_c   1.000
_cell.angle_alpha   90.00
_cell.angle_beta   90.00
_cell.angle_gamma   90.00
#
_symmetry.space_group_name_H-M   'P 1'
#
loop_
_entity.id
_entity.type
_entity.pdbx_description
1 polymer ?
#
loop_
_entity_poly.entity_id
_entity_poly.type
_entity_poly.pdbx_seq_one_letter_code
_entity_poly.pdbx_strand_id
1 'polypeptide(L)'
;MISSALIGVFWGKIKHTVKEKTEAIERLNKALEEVKTLSGFLPICASCKKIRDDKGYWNQIEAYISEHSEAQFSHGICPECTKTLYPDFQVD
;
A
#
# COMPACT_ATOMS: atom_id res chain seq x y z
N MET A 1 -9.34 52.52 6.34
CA MET A 1 -8.61 51.97 7.49
C MET A 1 -9.46 50.85 8.09
N ILE A 2 -9.18 49.59 7.77
CA ILE A 2 -9.88 48.45 8.38
C ILE A 2 -9.31 48.31 9.79
N SER A 3 -10.15 48.47 10.81
CA SER A 3 -9.78 48.43 12.24
C SER A 3 -8.89 47.21 12.55
N SER A 4 -7.80 47.40 13.29
CA SER A 4 -6.90 46.33 13.74
C SER A 4 -7.63 45.19 14.45
N ALA A 5 -8.78 45.47 15.06
CA ALA A 5 -9.68 44.48 15.65
C ALA A 5 -10.24 43.49 14.61
N LEU A 6 -10.58 43.95 13.40
CA LEU A 6 -11.09 43.08 12.32
C LEU A 6 -10.01 42.15 11.78
N ILE A 7 -8.76 42.63 11.70
CA ILE A 7 -7.60 41.82 11.30
C ILE A 7 -7.34 40.73 12.35
N GLY A 8 -7.38 41.07 13.65
CA GLY A 8 -7.19 40.11 14.74
C GLY A 8 -8.26 39.01 14.77
N VAL A 9 -9.53 39.38 14.62
CA VAL A 9 -10.65 38.41 14.55
C VAL A 9 -10.51 37.50 13.32
N PHE A 10 -10.14 38.07 12.16
CA PHE A 10 -9.93 37.31 10.93
C PHE A 10 -8.76 36.31 11.05
N TRP A 11 -7.62 36.75 11.61
CA TRP A 11 -6.48 35.87 11.88
C TRP A 11 -6.81 34.76 12.89
N GLY A 12 -7.58 35.07 13.93
CA GLY A 12 -8.07 34.08 14.89
C GLY A 12 -8.92 32.99 14.22
N LYS A 13 -9.85 33.39 13.34
CA LYS A 13 -10.71 32.47 12.58
C LYS A 13 -9.92 31.60 11.60
N ILE A 14 -8.93 32.18 10.90
CA ILE A 14 -8.03 31.42 10.03
C ILE A 14 -7.23 30.41 10.84
N LYS A 15 -6.59 30.84 11.94
CA LYS A 15 -5.77 29.98 12.79
C LYS A 15 -6.58 28.80 13.35
N HIS A 16 -7.83 29.04 13.74
CA HIS A 16 -8.75 28.00 14.19
C HIS A 16 -9.06 26.99 13.09
N THR A 17 -9.51 27.47 11.93
CA THR A 17 -9.86 26.62 10.78
C THR A 17 -8.67 25.78 10.32
N VAL A 18 -7.48 26.38 10.26
CA VAL A 18 -6.24 25.67 9.89
C VAL A 18 -5.92 24.58 10.90
N LYS A 19 -6.00 24.88 12.21
CA LYS A 19 -5.76 23.89 13.27
C LYS A 19 -6.71 22.69 13.15
N GLU A 20 -8.01 22.93 13.00
CA GLU A 20 -9.01 21.87 12.86
C GLU A 20 -8.76 20.98 11.62
N LYS A 21 -8.38 21.60 10.50
CA LYS A 21 -8.05 20.87 9.27
C LYS A 21 -6.79 20.04 9.43
N THR A 22 -5.73 20.59 10.03
CA THR A 22 -4.49 19.86 10.28
C THR A 22 -4.72 18.65 11.18
N GLU A 23 -5.46 18.82 12.28
CA GLU A 23 -5.80 17.70 13.17
C GLU A 23 -6.66 16.64 12.47
N ALA A 24 -7.58 17.05 11.58
CA ALA A 24 -8.36 16.11 10.78
C ALA A 24 -7.49 15.34 9.76
N ILE A 25 -6.54 16.01 9.11
CA ILE A 25 -5.59 15.39 8.19
C ILE A 25 -4.69 14.39 8.94
N GLU A 26 -4.20 14.76 10.12
CA GLU A 26 -3.37 13.88 10.94
C GLU A 26 -4.13 12.63 11.38
N ARG A 27 -5.39 12.78 11.82
CA ARG A 27 -6.26 11.64 12.12
C ARG A 27 -6.52 10.75 10.90
N LEU A 28 -6.77 11.33 9.74
CA LEU A 28 -6.97 10.59 8.50
C LEU A 28 -5.71 9.82 8.08
N ASN A 29 -4.55 10.46 8.15
CA ASN A 29 -3.27 9.82 7.83
C ASN A 29 -2.98 8.66 8.78
N LYS A 30 -3.22 8.84 10.08
CA LYS A 30 -3.04 7.78 11.07
C LYS A 30 -3.97 6.59 10.81
N ALA A 31 -5.26 6.84 10.55
CA ALA A 31 -6.21 5.79 10.22
C ALA A 31 -5.84 5.07 8.91
N LEU A 32 -5.34 5.79 7.91
CA LEU A 32 -4.87 5.21 6.66
C LEU A 32 -3.65 4.31 6.87
N GLU A 33 -2.71 4.71 7.74
CA GLU A 33 -1.54 3.91 8.09
C GLU A 33 -1.93 2.61 8.82
N GLU A 34 -2.86 2.70 9.77
CA GLU A 34 -3.41 1.52 10.47
C GLU A 34 -4.08 0.53 9.49
N VAL A 35 -4.86 1.02 8.52
CA VAL A 35 -5.45 0.20 7.45
C VAL A 35 -4.36 -0.44 6.59
N LYS A 36 -3.31 0.31 6.20
CA LYS A 36 -2.19 -0.23 5.42
C LYS A 36 -1.49 -1.37 6.16
N THR A 37 -1.22 -1.22 7.46
CA THR A 37 -0.60 -2.29 8.26
C THR A 37 -1.48 -3.54 8.32
N LEU A 38 -2.79 -3.39 8.54
CA LEU A 38 -3.73 -4.51 8.60
C LEU A 38 -3.94 -5.18 7.22
N SER A 39 -3.83 -4.42 6.13
CA SER A 39 -3.93 -4.95 4.76
C SER A 39 -2.74 -5.80 4.32
N GLY A 40 -1.64 -5.83 5.09
CA GLY A 40 -0.44 -6.62 4.77
C GLY A 40 -0.55 -8.11 5.10
N PHE A 41 -1.59 -8.55 5.82
CA PHE A 41 -1.74 -9.95 6.22
C PHE A 41 -2.53 -10.74 5.17
N LEU A 42 -1.82 -11.37 4.23
CA LEU A 42 -2.42 -12.20 3.18
C LEU A 42 -2.49 -13.67 3.62
N PRO A 43 -3.68 -14.26 3.80
CA PRO A 43 -3.81 -15.67 4.13
C PRO A 43 -3.40 -16.54 2.93
N ILE A 44 -2.32 -17.32 3.08
CA ILE A 44 -1.81 -18.22 2.04
C ILE A 44 -2.05 -19.70 2.39
N CYS A 45 -2.23 -20.53 1.37
CA CYS A 45 -2.26 -21.98 1.54
C CYS A 45 -0.85 -22.50 1.83
N ALA A 46 -0.67 -23.21 2.94
CA ALA A 46 0.64 -23.75 3.32
C ALA A 46 1.25 -24.69 2.26
N SER A 47 0.39 -25.44 1.55
CA SER A 47 0.78 -26.44 0.55
C SER A 47 1.04 -25.84 -0.84
N CYS A 48 0.08 -25.10 -1.40
CA CYS A 48 0.17 -24.61 -2.79
C CYS A 48 0.43 -23.11 -2.93
N LYS A 49 0.59 -22.38 -1.81
CA LYS A 49 0.92 -20.94 -1.73
C LYS A 49 -0.08 -19.97 -2.34
N LYS A 50 -1.22 -20.44 -2.86
CA LYS A 50 -2.34 -19.58 -3.28
C LYS A 50 -2.79 -18.64 -2.16
N ILE A 51 -3.22 -17.44 -2.52
CA ILE A 51 -3.79 -16.45 -1.59
C ILE A 51 -5.30 -16.63 -1.52
N ARG A 52 -5.87 -16.59 -0.32
CA ARG A 52 -7.33 -16.54 -0.14
C ARG A 52 -7.80 -15.10 -0.12
N ASP A 53 -8.74 -14.76 -0.99
CA ASP A 53 -9.35 -13.42 -1.01
C ASP A 53 -10.49 -13.28 0.02
N ASP A 54 -11.05 -12.07 0.12
CA ASP A 54 -12.13 -11.73 1.04
C ASP A 54 -13.44 -12.47 0.75
N LYS A 55 -13.60 -13.04 -0.45
CA LYS A 55 -14.74 -13.88 -0.85
C LYS A 55 -14.49 -15.36 -0.55
N GLY A 56 -13.28 -15.72 -0.13
CA GLY A 56 -12.87 -17.08 0.19
C GLY A 56 -12.31 -17.88 -0.98
N TYR A 57 -12.10 -17.27 -2.15
CA TYR A 57 -11.51 -17.96 -3.31
C TYR A 57 -9.99 -18.01 -3.21
N TRP A 58 -9.40 -19.06 -3.79
CA TRP A 58 -7.96 -19.28 -3.82
C TRP A 58 -7.35 -18.87 -5.15
N ASN A 59 -6.60 -17.77 -5.14
CA ASN A 59 -5.98 -17.15 -6.30
C ASN A 59 -4.48 -17.45 -6.37
N GLN A 60 -3.92 -17.49 -7.58
CA GLN A 60 -2.46 -17.47 -7.75
C GLN A 60 -1.89 -16.16 -7.19
N ILE A 61 -0.67 -16.20 -6.65
CA ILE A 61 -0.07 -15.04 -5.97
C ILE A 61 0.05 -13.87 -6.94
N GLU A 62 0.57 -14.13 -8.13
CA GLU A 62 0.83 -13.13 -9.16
C GLU A 62 -0.48 -12.46 -9.60
N ALA A 63 -1.54 -13.25 -9.79
CA ALA A 63 -2.86 -12.75 -10.16
C ALA A 63 -3.43 -11.83 -9.06
N TYR A 64 -3.39 -12.28 -7.81
CA TYR A 64 -3.90 -11.50 -6.68
C TYR A 64 -3.14 -10.18 -6.50
N ILE A 65 -1.80 -10.23 -6.50
CA ILE A 65 -0.97 -9.02 -6.30
C ILE A 65 -1.14 -8.05 -7.46
N SER A 66 -1.22 -8.53 -8.71
CA SER A 66 -1.43 -7.66 -9.89
C SER A 66 -2.79 -6.97 -9.87
N GLU A 67 -3.83 -7.62 -9.32
CA GLU A 67 -5.17 -7.04 -9.18
C GLU A 67 -5.27 -6.02 -8.03
N HIS A 68 -4.49 -6.21 -6.96
CA HIS A 68 -4.58 -5.41 -5.73
C HIS A 68 -3.41 -4.44 -5.52
N SER A 69 -2.53 -4.26 -6.52
CA SER A 69 -1.40 -3.33 -6.45
C SER A 69 -0.96 -2.86 -7.84
N GLU A 70 0.00 -1.92 -7.90
CA GLU A 70 0.63 -1.47 -9.14
C GLU A 70 1.80 -2.37 -9.59
N ALA A 71 2.01 -3.51 -8.93
CA ALA A 71 3.11 -4.41 -9.24
C ALA A 71 2.93 -5.07 -10.62
N GLN A 72 4.02 -5.19 -11.38
CA GLN A 72 4.08 -5.92 -12.64
C GLN A 72 5.06 -7.07 -12.52
N PHE A 73 4.67 -8.25 -13.00
CA PHE A 73 5.50 -9.45 -12.99
C PHE A 73 6.09 -9.72 -14.37
N SER A 74 7.39 -9.93 -14.42
CA SER A 74 8.07 -10.52 -15.57
C SER A 74 8.41 -11.98 -15.28
N HIS A 75 8.58 -12.76 -16.34
CA HIS A 75 9.00 -14.16 -16.23
C HIS A 75 10.52 -14.25 -16.41
N GLY A 76 11.19 -14.88 -15.46
CA GLY A 76 12.63 -15.14 -15.48
C GLY A 76 12.95 -16.43 -14.77
N ILE A 77 14.13 -16.99 -15.04
CA ILE A 77 14.63 -18.20 -14.38
C ILE A 77 15.89 -17.78 -13.61
N CYS A 78 15.91 -18.00 -12.30
CA CYS A 78 17.10 -17.68 -11.50
C CYS A 78 18.25 -18.65 -11.83
N PRO A 79 19.52 -18.28 -11.56
CA PRO A 79 20.67 -19.13 -11.88
C PRO A 79 20.60 -20.55 -11.29
N GLU A 80 20.01 -20.71 -10.11
CA GLU A 80 19.82 -22.02 -9.47
C GLU A 80 18.83 -22.90 -10.23
N CYS A 81 17.68 -22.32 -10.63
CA CYS A 81 16.70 -23.01 -11.45
C CYS A 81 17.27 -23.33 -12.84
N THR A 82 18.08 -22.45 -13.43
CA THR A 82 18.75 -22.70 -14.71
C THR A 82 19.68 -23.91 -14.61
N LYS A 83 20.54 -23.98 -13.58
CA LYS A 83 21.42 -25.14 -13.35
C LYS A 83 20.66 -26.44 -13.16
N THR A 84 19.48 -26.36 -12.54
CA THR A 84 18.66 -27.55 -12.23
C THR A 84 17.89 -28.03 -13.47
N LEU A 85 17.26 -27.11 -14.21
CA LEU A 85 16.41 -27.44 -15.36
C LEU A 85 17.21 -27.64 -16.65
N TYR A 86 18.36 -26.97 -16.77
CA TYR A 86 19.21 -26.94 -17.96
C TYR A 86 20.69 -27.12 -17.58
N PRO A 87 21.07 -28.27 -16.98
CA PRO A 87 22.43 -28.49 -16.48
C PRO A 87 23.51 -28.42 -17.57
N ASP A 88 23.16 -28.72 -18.82
CA ASP A 88 24.09 -28.71 -19.96
C ASP A 88 24.18 -27.34 -20.65
N PHE A 89 23.37 -26.36 -20.23
CA PHE A 89 23.33 -25.04 -20.83
C PHE A 89 24.27 -24.11 -20.06
N GLN A 90 25.51 -23.99 -20.55
CA GLN A 90 26.47 -23.00 -20.05
C GLN A 90 26.08 -21.62 -20.57
N VAL A 91 25.78 -20.70 -19.66
CA VAL A 91 25.57 -19.29 -19.98
C VAL A 91 26.90 -18.59 -19.65
N ASP A 92 27.59 -18.13 -20.69
CA ASP A 92 28.85 -17.38 -20.60
C ASP A 92 28.67 -16.03 -19.88
#